data_AF-A0A3D3LBK2-F1
#
_entry.id   AF-A0A3D3LBK2-F1
#
_cell.length_a   1.000
_cell.length_b   1.000
_cell.length_c   1.000
_cell.angle_alpha   90.00
_cell.angle_beta   90.00
_cell.angle_gamma   90.00
#
_symmetry.space_group_name_H-M   'P 1'
#
loop_
_entity.id
_entity.type
_entity.pdbx_description
1 polymer ?
#
loop_
_entity_poly.entity_id
_entity_poly.type
_entity_poly.pdbx_seq_one_letter_code
_entity_poly.pdbx_strand_id
1 'polypeptide(L)' 'MSTTAEALLAPLLALPEQDRLMIADRLHESLHDAPPNDDLSDEMKATLDRRWAEIESGKVECIPHEVVMEKLRARYAV' A
#
# COMPACT_ATOMS: atom_id res chain seq x y z
N MET A 1 -10.49 4.21 23.42
CA MET A 1 -9.15 4.75 23.09
C MET A 1 -8.40 4.96 24.41
N SER A 2 -7.08 5.14 24.41
CA SER A 2 -6.39 5.58 25.63
C SER A 2 -6.72 7.05 25.90
N THR A 3 -6.62 7.48 27.17
CA THR A 3 -6.80 8.91 27.53
C THR A 3 -5.90 9.83 26.71
N THR A 4 -4.67 9.39 26.41
CA THR A 4 -3.74 10.11 25.54
C THR A 4 -4.26 10.23 24.10
N ALA A 5 -4.76 9.12 23.53
CA ALA A 5 -5.30 9.14 22.17
C ALA A 5 -6.55 10.02 22.06
N GLU A 6 -7.41 10.04 23.08
CA GLU A 6 -8.59 10.92 23.13
C GLU A 6 -8.20 12.40 23.22
N ALA A 7 -7.20 12.72 24.04
CA ALA A 7 -6.69 14.09 24.15
C ALA A 7 -6.03 14.60 22.86
N LEU A 8 -5.44 13.71 22.05
CA LEU A 8 -4.79 14.08 20.78
C LEU A 8 -5.76 14.16 19.60
N LEU A 9 -6.91 13.48 19.65
CA LEU A 9 -7.80 13.39 18.50
C LEU A 9 -8.34 14.75 18.04
N ALA A 10 -8.89 15.55 18.96
CA ALA A 10 -9.45 16.87 18.64
C ALA A 10 -8.42 17.83 17.99
N PRO A 11 -7.21 18.03 18.55
CA PRO A 11 -6.22 18.89 17.91
C PRO A 11 -5.72 18.34 16.57
N LEU A 12 -5.55 17.02 16.41
CA LEU A 12 -5.15 16.42 15.13
C LEU A 12 -6.18 16.68 14.02
N LEU A 13 -7.47 16.58 14.33
CA LEU A 13 -8.53 16.83 13.34
C LEU A 13 -8.64 18.30 12.93
N ALA A 14 -8.16 19.23 13.77
CA ALA A 14 -8.14 20.67 13.48
C ALA A 14 -6.96 21.12 12.61
N LEU A 15 -5.97 20.24 12.37
CA LEU A 15 -4.83 20.55 11.51
C LEU A 15 -5.22 20.71 10.04
N PRO A 16 -4.41 21.45 9.25
CA PRO A 16 -4.51 21.44 7.80
C PRO A 16 -4.46 20.02 7.23
N GLU A 17 -5.15 19.82 6.11
CA GLU A 17 -5.29 18.49 5.49
C GLU A 17 -3.95 17.82 5.22
N GLN A 18 -2.97 18.55 4.70
CA GLN A 18 -1.64 18.03 4.39
C GLN A 18 -0.91 17.50 5.63
N ASP A 19 -1.02 18.20 6.77
CA ASP A 19 -0.42 17.76 8.02
C ASP A 19 -1.12 16.52 8.58
N ARG A 20 -2.46 16.45 8.44
CA ARG A 20 -3.22 15.26 8.85
C ARG A 20 -2.83 14.03 8.03
N LEU A 21 -2.65 14.18 6.71
CA LEU A 21 -2.21 13.09 5.83
C LEU A 21 -0.82 12.58 6.23
N MET A 22 0.15 13.49 6.39
CA MET A 22 1.50 13.13 6.80
C MET A 22 1.51 12.39 8.16
N ILE A 23 0.72 12.84 9.14
CA ILE A 23 0.63 12.18 10.44
C ILE A 23 -0.06 10.81 10.32
N ALA A 24 -1.12 10.71 9.51
CA ALA A 24 -1.80 9.44 9.27
C ALA A 24 -0.86 8.42 8.62
N ASP A 25 -0.07 8.84 7.64
CA ASP A 25 0.95 7.98 7.00
C ASP A 25 1.98 7.50 8.01
N ARG A 26 2.55 8.41 8.83
CA ARG A 26 3.51 8.03 9.87
C ARG A 26 2.93 7.09 10.92
N LEU A 27 1.68 7.31 11.32
CA LEU A 27 0.98 6.39 12.22
C LEU A 27 0.77 5.03 11.56
N HIS A 28 0.38 5.01 10.28
CA HIS A 28 0.20 3.77 9.52
C HIS A 28 1.52 3.00 9.39
N GLU A 29 2.61 3.68 9.02
CA GLU A 29 3.97 3.12 8.99
C GLU A 29 4.36 2.56 10.37
N SER A 30 4.02 3.23 11.48
CA SER A 30 4.35 2.73 12.82
C SER A 30 3.59 1.48 13.25
N LEU A 31 2.41 1.21 12.67
CA LEU A 31 1.70 -0.06 12.87
C LEU A 31 2.42 -1.21 12.18
N HIS A 32 3.28 -0.87 11.23
CA HIS A 32 4.13 -1.75 10.46
C HIS A 32 5.59 -1.38 10.75
N ASP A 33 6.00 -1.42 12.03
CA ASP A 33 7.42 -1.69 12.35
C ASP A 33 7.83 -2.81 11.40
N ALA A 34 8.74 -2.53 10.47
CA ALA A 34 9.15 -3.49 9.44
C ALA A 34 9.33 -4.83 10.15
N PRO A 35 8.51 -5.85 9.84
CA PRO A 35 8.54 -7.07 10.60
C PRO A 35 9.98 -7.57 10.61
N PRO A 36 10.50 -8.12 11.73
CA PRO A 36 11.87 -8.64 11.79
C PRO A 36 12.17 -9.76 10.78
N ASN A 37 11.23 -10.09 9.88
CA ASN A 37 11.41 -10.89 8.67
C ASN A 37 10.55 -10.30 7.53
N ASP A 38 11.08 -9.32 6.80
CA ASP A 38 10.61 -8.91 5.47
C ASP A 38 10.93 -9.97 4.39
N ASP A 39 11.42 -11.14 4.79
CA ASP A 39 11.66 -12.25 3.89
C ASP A 39 10.33 -12.82 3.40
N LEU A 40 10.06 -12.62 2.11
CA LEU A 40 9.06 -13.38 1.38
C LEU A 40 9.18 -14.87 1.73
N SER A 41 8.05 -15.53 2.02
CA SER A 41 8.06 -16.98 2.22
C SER A 41 8.61 -17.68 0.98
N ASP A 42 9.15 -18.89 1.14
CA ASP A 42 9.66 -19.65 -0.02
C ASP A 42 8.58 -19.86 -1.09
N GLU A 43 7.31 -19.99 -0.68
CA GLU A 43 6.17 -20.07 -1.60
C GLU A 43 5.93 -18.76 -2.35
N MET A 44 6.07 -17.61 -1.68
CA MET A 44 5.96 -16.29 -2.32
C MET A 44 7.11 -16.08 -3.30
N LYS A 45 8.35 -16.43 -2.92
CA LYS A 45 9.53 -16.38 -3.79
C LYS A 45 9.33 -17.25 -5.03
N ALA A 46 8.95 -18.52 -4.85
CA ALA A 46 8.67 -19.44 -5.94
C ALA A 46 7.54 -18.94 -6.86
N THR A 47 6.54 -18.27 -6.29
CA THR A 47 5.46 -17.65 -7.07
C THR A 47 5.99 -16.50 -7.92
N LEU A 48 6.83 -15.62 -7.37
CA LEU A 48 7.43 -14.52 -8.13
C LEU A 48 8.31 -15.05 -9.26
N ASP A 49 9.19 -16.02 -8.99
CA ASP A 49 10.06 -16.63 -10.00
C ASP A 49 9.24 -17.25 -11.14
N ARG A 50 8.19 -18.00 -10.79
CA ARG A 50 7.29 -18.58 -11.79
C ARG A 50 6.60 -17.48 -12.61
N ARG A 51 6.04 -16.45 -11.96
CA ARG A 51 5.33 -15.36 -12.65
C ARG A 51 6.26 -14.58 -13.57
N TRP A 52 7.49 -14.35 -13.14
CA TRP A 52 8.51 -13.70 -13.96
C TRP A 52 8.82 -14.51 -15.22
N ALA A 53 9.06 -15.83 -15.08
CA ALA A 53 9.27 -16.71 -16.22
C ALA A 53 8.06 -16.77 -17.18
N GLU A 54 6.83 -16.70 -16.66
CA GLU A 54 5.62 -16.61 -17.48
C GLU A 54 5.58 -15.33 -18.31
N ILE A 55 6.05 -14.21 -17.76
CA ILE A 55 6.13 -12.91 -18.46
C ILE A 55 7.24 -12.95 -19.51
N GLU A 56 8.46 -13.38 -19.15
CA GLU A 56 9.60 -13.43 -20.08
C GLU A 56 9.37 -14.38 -21.25
N SER A 57 8.69 -15.51 -21.01
CA SER A 57 8.34 -16.45 -22.08
C SER A 57 7.19 -15.98 -22.96
N GLY A 58 6.50 -14.89 -22.60
CA GLY A 58 5.30 -14.43 -23.29
C GLY A 58 4.08 -15.34 -23.09
N LYS A 59 4.14 -16.27 -22.12
CA LYS A 59 3.01 -17.15 -21.75
C LYS A 59 1.84 -16.33 -21.20
N VAL A 60 2.11 -15.17 -20.61
CA VAL A 60 1.10 -14.19 -20.21
C VAL A 60 1.29 -12.88 -20.95
N GLU A 61 0.19 -12.25 -21.34
CA GLU A 61 0.18 -10.91 -21.92
C GLU A 61 -0.02 -9.87 -20.80
N CYS A 62 1.02 -9.08 -20.55
CA CYS A 62 0.95 -7.98 -19.59
C CYS A 62 0.14 -6.81 -20.17
N ILE A 63 -0.68 -6.18 -19.33
CA ILE A 63 -1.39 -4.96 -19.70
C ILE A 63 -0.46 -3.77 -19.45
N PRO A 64 -0.28 -2.84 -20.41
CA PRO A 64 0.48 -1.62 -20.19
C PRO A 64 -0.07 -0.82 -19.00
N HIS A 65 0.83 -0.23 -18.21
CA HIS A 65 0.47 0.51 -16.98
C HIS A 65 -0.64 1.55 -17.22
N GLU A 66 -0.50 2.37 -18.26
CA GLU A 66 -1.47 3.43 -18.58
C GLU A 66 -2.88 2.88 -18.80
N VAL A 67 -3.00 1.73 -19.47
CA VAL A 67 -4.28 1.06 -19.74
C VAL A 67 -4.90 0.52 -18.46
N VAL A 68 -4.09 0.00 -17.52
CA VAL A 68 -4.59 -0.42 -16.20
C VAL A 68 -5.09 0.78 -15.40
N MET A 69 -4.34 1.87 -15.38
CA MET A 69 -4.71 3.07 -14.63
C MET A 69 -5.96 3.74 -15.17
N GLU A 70 -6.12 3.81 -16.49
CA GLU A 70 -7.35 4.29 -17.12
C GLU A 70 -8.58 3.47 -16.67
N LYS A 71 -8.48 2.14 -16.69
CA LYS A 71 -9.56 1.26 -16.23
C LYS A 71 -9.90 1.45 -14.75
N LEU A 72 -8.88 1.64 -13.90
CA LEU A 72 -9.09 1.89 -12.47
C LEU A 72 -9.82 3.21 -12.25
N ARG A 73 -9.38 4.29 -12.92
CA ARG A 73 -10.05 5.60 -12.84
C ARG A 73 -11.50 5.50 -13.32
N ALA A 74 -11.76 4.86 -14.46
CA ALA A 74 -13.11 4.68 -14.97
C ALA A 74 -14.03 3.91 -14.01
N ARG A 75 -13.48 2.95 -13.25
CA ARG A 75 -14.24 2.10 -12.32
C ARG A 75 -14.49 2.74 -10.96
N TYR A 76 -13.57 3.58 -10.49
CA TYR A 76 -13.57 4.10 -9.12
C TYR A 76 -13.56 5.64 -9.04
N ALA A 77 -13.72 6.35 -10.16
CA ALA A 77 -13.97 7.78 -10.14
C ALA A 77 -15.27 8.05 -9.35
N VAL A 78 -15.12 8.69 -8.20
CA VAL A 78 -16.18 9.34 -7.42
C VAL A 78 -16.44 10.71 -8.00
#